data_AF-A0AAU7CGN1-F1
#
_entry.id   AF-A0AAU7CGN1-F1
#
_cell.length_a   1.000
_cell.length_b   1.000
_cell.length_c   1.000
_cell.angle_alpha   90.00
_cell.angle_beta   90.00
_cell.angle_gamma   90.00
#
_symmetry.space_group_name_H-M   'P 1'
#
loop_
_entity.id
_entity.type
_entity.pdbx_description
1 polymer ?
#
loop_
_entity_poly.entity_id
_entity_poly.type
_entity_poly.pdbx_seq_one_letter_code
_entity_poly.pdbx_strand_id
1 'polypeptide(L)'
;MPQGHCTLPADDAGRILARLAGLEQIISPAETRQALAATGRGNSRCCRLSHEIVLWVVLAMGLLTDLPIRQVFKHSRRPRKGEGSPHRSSLCVARQRLGVAPVWYLFHQVV
;
A
#
# COMPACT_ATOMS: atom_id res chain seq x y z
N MET A 1 -2.10 -12.66 -18.74
CA MET A 1 -2.75 -12.23 -17.49
C MET A 1 -1.72 -11.44 -16.69
N PRO A 2 -1.88 -10.13 -16.47
CA PRO A 2 -0.89 -9.36 -15.71
C PRO A 2 -0.96 -9.80 -14.24
N GLN A 3 0.11 -10.42 -13.75
CA GLN A 3 0.18 -11.01 -12.41
C GLN A 3 0.64 -9.95 -11.40
N GLY A 4 0.08 -9.97 -10.19
CA GLY A 4 0.59 -9.20 -9.04
C GLY A 4 -0.13 -7.89 -8.71
N HIS A 5 -1.16 -7.51 -9.47
CA HIS A 5 -1.91 -6.29 -9.21
C HIS A 5 -2.87 -6.40 -8.02
N CYS A 6 -3.13 -5.26 -7.39
CA CYS A 6 -4.18 -5.15 -6.40
C CYS A 6 -5.56 -5.18 -7.10
N THR A 7 -6.49 -5.96 -6.54
CA THR A 7 -7.85 -6.08 -7.11
C THR A 7 -8.83 -5.00 -6.63
N LEU A 8 -8.34 -4.01 -5.85
CA LEU A 8 -9.17 -2.88 -5.44
C LEU A 8 -9.37 -1.92 -6.62
N PRO A 9 -10.56 -1.30 -6.72
CA PRO A 9 -10.83 -0.33 -7.76
C PRO A 9 -9.88 0.87 -7.61
N ALA A 10 -9.23 1.21 -8.71
CA ALA A 10 -8.47 2.43 -8.87
C ALA A 10 -9.39 3.62 -9.19
N ASP A 11 -8.97 4.83 -8.84
CA ASP A 11 -9.60 6.08 -9.29
C ASP A 11 -9.42 6.30 -10.81
N ASP A 12 -9.96 7.40 -11.33
CA ASP A 12 -9.88 7.75 -12.76
C ASP A 12 -8.45 7.95 -13.27
N ALA A 13 -7.48 8.12 -12.35
CA ALA A 13 -6.05 8.24 -12.63
C ALA A 13 -5.30 6.91 -12.41
N GLY A 14 -6.00 5.79 -12.20
CA GLY A 14 -5.38 4.48 -11.97
C GLY A 14 -4.79 4.30 -10.57
N ARG A 15 -5.03 5.23 -9.63
CA ARG A 15 -4.50 5.20 -8.27
C ARG A 15 -5.50 4.57 -7.30
N ILE A 16 -5.03 3.58 -6.55
CA ILE A 16 -5.85 2.91 -5.53
C ILE A 16 -5.91 3.76 -4.25
N LEU A 17 -4.82 4.44 -3.91
CA LEU A 17 -4.66 5.29 -2.72
C LEU A 17 -4.53 6.77 -3.13
N ALA A 18 -5.52 7.29 -3.86
CA ALA A 18 -5.53 8.64 -4.43
C ALA A 18 -5.10 9.77 -3.49
N ARG A 19 -5.40 9.67 -2.18
CA ARG A 19 -5.06 10.70 -1.19
C ARG A 19 -3.59 10.68 -0.78
N LEU A 20 -2.83 9.65 -1.17
CA LEU A 20 -1.37 9.56 -1.01
C LEU A 20 -0.60 10.10 -2.23
N ALA A 21 -1.28 10.72 -3.20
CA ALA A 21 -0.65 11.29 -4.39
C ALA A 21 0.49 12.29 -4.09
N GLY A 22 0.45 12.98 -2.95
CA GLY A 22 1.54 13.84 -2.50
C GLY A 22 2.76 13.03 -2.02
N LEU A 23 2.55 11.89 -1.38
CA LEU A 23 3.62 11.00 -0.94
C LEU A 23 4.29 10.30 -2.14
N GLU A 24 3.50 9.94 -3.17
CA GLU A 24 4.01 9.38 -4.43
C GLU A 24 4.95 10.32 -5.21
N GLN A 25 4.94 11.62 -4.90
CA GLN A 25 5.89 12.59 -5.50
C GLN A 25 7.25 12.59 -4.80
N ILE A 26 7.30 12.19 -3.53
CA ILE A 26 8.53 12.11 -2.74
C ILE A 26 9.14 10.71 -2.89
N ILE A 27 8.30 9.69 -2.82
CA ILE A 27 8.67 8.29 -2.99
C ILE A 27 8.01 7.82 -4.28
N SER A 28 8.80 7.56 -5.31
CA SER A 28 8.25 7.13 -6.58
C SER A 28 7.65 5.71 -6.47
N PRO A 29 6.59 5.40 -7.23
CA PRO A 29 6.10 4.02 -7.36
C PRO A 29 7.16 3.05 -7.91
N ALA A 30 8.19 3.55 -8.59
CA ALA A 30 9.32 2.74 -9.05
C ALA A 30 10.18 2.26 -7.87
N GLU A 31 10.52 3.14 -6.92
CA GLU A 31 11.29 2.78 -5.71
C GLU A 31 10.54 1.79 -4.83
N THR A 32 9.23 2.00 -4.65
CA THR A 32 8.37 1.05 -3.91
C THR A 32 8.38 -0.34 -4.55
N ARG A 33 8.29 -0.43 -5.88
CA ARG A 33 8.36 -1.71 -6.59
C ARG A 33 9.76 -2.32 -6.52
N GLN A 34 10.80 -1.51 -6.60
CA GLN A 34 12.19 -1.95 -6.47
C GLN A 34 12.44 -2.51 -5.06
N ALA A 35 11.98 -1.84 -4.01
CA ALA A 35 12.11 -2.31 -2.62
C ALA A 35 11.40 -3.66 -2.41
N LEU A 36 10.22 -3.84 -3.00
CA LEU A 36 9.52 -5.12 -2.96
C LEU A 36 10.23 -6.21 -3.75
N ALA A 37 10.82 -5.90 -4.90
CA ALA A 37 11.60 -6.85 -5.68
C ALA A 37 12.89 -7.27 -4.95
N ALA A 38 13.66 -6.30 -4.43
CA ALA A 38 14.91 -6.52 -3.72
C ALA A 38 14.73 -7.36 -2.45
N THR A 39 13.55 -7.30 -1.82
CA THR A 39 13.24 -8.04 -0.59
C THR A 39 12.46 -9.34 -0.84
N GLY A 40 12.27 -9.73 -2.10
CA GLY A 40 11.51 -10.94 -2.46
C GLY A 40 10.02 -10.86 -2.11
N ARG A 41 9.48 -9.65 -1.92
CA ARG A 41 8.06 -9.38 -1.62
C ARG A 41 7.25 -9.03 -2.87
N GLY A 42 7.72 -9.45 -4.05
CA GLY A 42 6.95 -9.45 -5.28
C GLY A 42 5.65 -10.24 -5.12
N ASN A 43 4.55 -9.69 -5.62
CA ASN A 43 3.24 -10.29 -5.45
C ASN A 43 3.01 -11.33 -6.58
N SER A 44 3.15 -12.62 -6.30
CA SER A 44 3.00 -13.67 -7.34
C SER A 44 1.54 -13.88 -7.79
N ARG A 45 0.56 -13.48 -6.97
CA ARG A 45 -0.88 -13.63 -7.24
C ARG A 45 -1.60 -12.29 -7.07
N CYS A 46 -2.61 -12.05 -7.90
CA CYS A 46 -3.51 -10.90 -7.72
C CYS A 46 -4.23 -11.03 -6.38
N CYS A 47 -4.12 -10.01 -5.54
CA CYS A 47 -4.66 -10.01 -4.17
C CYS A 47 -5.30 -8.66 -3.88
N ARG A 48 -6.38 -8.65 -3.09
CA ARG A 48 -7.07 -7.41 -2.69
C ARG A 48 -6.18 -6.48 -1.85
N LEU A 49 -5.21 -7.04 -1.13
CA LEU A 49 -4.17 -6.30 -0.40
C LEU A 49 -2.81 -6.77 -0.91
N SER A 50 -2.31 -6.16 -1.99
CA SER A 50 -0.96 -6.43 -2.48
C SER A 50 0.09 -5.88 -1.53
N HIS A 51 1.30 -6.44 -1.54
CA HIS A 51 2.39 -5.90 -0.74
C HIS A 51 2.67 -4.41 -1.04
N GLU A 52 2.49 -3.99 -2.29
CA GLU A 52 2.58 -2.57 -2.69
C GLU A 52 1.57 -1.69 -1.96
N ILE A 53 0.28 -2.06 -1.98
CA ILE A 53 -0.75 -1.29 -1.28
C ILE A 53 -0.53 -1.31 0.23
N VAL A 54 -0.11 -2.44 0.78
CA VAL A 54 0.17 -2.54 2.22
C VAL A 54 1.39 -1.69 2.60
N LEU A 55 2.42 -1.62 1.76
CA LEU A 55 3.59 -0.79 1.98
C LEU A 55 3.20 0.69 2.02
N TRP A 56 2.40 1.15 1.06
CA TRP A 56 1.84 2.51 1.09
C TRP A 56 0.99 2.79 2.33
N VAL A 57 0.19 1.83 2.78
CA VAL A 57 -0.59 1.97 4.02
C VAL A 57 0.33 2.08 5.24
N VAL A 58 1.42 1.30 5.30
CA VAL A 58 2.39 1.37 6.40
C VAL A 58 3.13 2.71 6.39
N LEU A 59 3.51 3.23 5.22
CA LEU A 59 4.08 4.59 5.11
C LEU A 59 3.07 5.64 5.58
N ALA A 60 1.80 5.52 5.17
CA ALA A 60 0.74 6.42 5.60
C ALA A 60 0.45 6.33 7.11
N MET A 61 0.66 5.17 7.75
CA MET A 61 0.58 5.06 9.22
C MET A 61 1.66 5.89 9.93
N GLY A 62 2.82 6.09 9.30
CA GLY A 62 3.87 6.97 9.82
C GLY A 62 3.52 8.45 9.73
N LEU A 63 2.64 8.83 8.80
CA LEU A 63 2.14 10.21 8.64
C LEU A 63 0.88 10.47 9.48
N LEU A 64 0.01 9.47 9.58
CA LEU A 64 -1.29 9.52 10.26
C LEU A 64 -1.23 8.73 11.58
N THR A 65 -0.31 9.13 12.46
CA THR A 65 0.07 8.35 13.65
C THR A 65 -1.05 8.24 14.69
N ASP A 66 -2.04 9.12 14.63
CA ASP A 66 -3.23 9.15 15.48
C ASP A 66 -4.33 8.19 15.01
N LEU A 67 -4.23 7.67 13.78
CA LEU A 67 -5.27 6.85 13.18
C LEU A 67 -4.96 5.35 13.24
N PRO A 68 -5.94 4.49 13.60
CA PRO A 68 -5.77 3.06 13.49
C PRO A 68 -5.69 2.63 12.01
N ILE A 69 -4.98 1.54 11.72
CA ILE A 69 -4.68 1.06 10.35
C ILE A 69 -5.89 1.01 9.39
N ARG A 70 -7.09 0.69 9.90
CA ARG A 70 -8.32 0.69 9.09
C ARG A 70 -8.76 2.10 8.70
N GLN A 71 -8.62 3.07 9.60
CA GLN A 71 -8.93 4.48 9.31
C GLN A 71 -7.86 5.08 8.42
N VAL A 72 -6.58 4.74 8.61
CA VAL A 72 -5.51 5.09 7.66
C VAL A 72 -5.88 4.63 6.26
N PHE A 73 -6.20 3.35 6.07
CA PHE A 73 -6.62 2.83 4.76
C PHE A 73 -7.82 3.59 4.16
N LYS A 74 -8.82 3.92 4.98
CA LYS A 74 -9.98 4.72 4.52
C LYS A 74 -9.57 6.14 4.14
N HIS A 75 -8.71 6.78 4.94
CA HIS A 75 -8.25 8.15 4.74
C HIS A 75 -7.28 8.26 3.55
N SER A 76 -6.58 7.18 3.20
CA SER A 76 -5.72 7.12 2.02
C SER A 76 -6.51 6.96 0.71
N ARG A 77 -7.81 6.67 0.77
CA ARG A 77 -8.65 6.40 -0.41
C ARG A 77 -9.80 7.41 -0.54
N ARG A 78 -10.31 7.56 -1.76
CA ARG A 78 -11.63 8.17 -2.01
C ARG A 78 -12.64 7.03 -2.09
N PRO A 79 -13.49 6.80 -1.07
CA PRO A 79 -14.44 5.69 -1.08
C PRO A 79 -15.51 5.91 -2.15
N ARG A 80 -15.75 4.90 -3.00
CA ARG A 80 -16.92 4.88 -3.90
C ARG A 80 -18.16 4.41 -3.15
N LYS A 81 -19.33 4.92 -3.53
CA LYS A 81 -20.62 4.55 -2.91
C LYS A 81 -20.83 3.03 -3.05
N GLY A 82 -20.98 2.33 -1.92
CA GLY A 82 -21.13 0.87 -1.88
C GLY A 82 -19.82 0.06 -1.79
N GLU A 83 -18.64 0.70 -1.81
CA GLU A 83 -17.37 -0.02 -1.71
C GLU A 83 -17.03 -0.37 -0.26
N GLY A 84 -16.97 -1.68 0.04
CA GLY A 84 -16.55 -2.18 1.35
C GLY A 84 -15.05 -1.99 1.60
N SER A 85 -14.69 -1.41 2.75
CA SER A 85 -13.29 -1.45 3.21
C SER A 85 -12.90 -2.86 3.69
N PRO A 86 -11.64 -3.29 3.51
CA PRO A 86 -11.14 -4.51 4.11
C PRO A 86 -11.38 -4.54 5.62
N HIS A 87 -11.55 -5.75 6.16
CA HIS A 87 -11.68 -5.94 7.60
C HIS A 87 -10.36 -5.60 8.31
N ARG A 88 -10.44 -5.21 9.59
CA ARG A 88 -9.24 -4.86 10.39
C ARG A 88 -8.24 -6.02 10.43
N SER A 89 -8.73 -7.24 10.64
CA SER A 89 -7.89 -8.45 10.67
C SER A 89 -7.15 -8.67 9.35
N SER A 90 -7.81 -8.45 8.21
CA SER A 90 -7.18 -8.59 6.88
C SER A 90 -6.02 -7.61 6.71
N LEU A 91 -6.17 -6.36 7.18
CA LEU A 91 -5.09 -5.36 7.13
C LEU A 91 -3.92 -5.73 8.04
N CYS A 92 -4.19 -6.21 9.26
CA CYS A 92 -3.15 -6.66 10.18
C CYS A 92 -2.37 -7.85 9.61
N VAL A 93 -3.06 -8.86 9.06
CA VAL A 93 -2.43 -10.02 8.42
C VAL A 93 -1.62 -9.59 7.20
N ALA A 94 -2.14 -8.67 6.38
CA ALA A 94 -1.41 -8.17 5.23
C ALA A 94 -0.13 -7.42 5.63
N ARG A 95 -0.18 -6.60 6.70
CA ARG A 95 1.00 -5.93 7.28
C ARG A 95 2.03 -6.94 7.79
N GLN A 96 1.59 -7.97 8.51
CA GLN A 96 2.49 -9.04 8.99
C GLN A 96 3.16 -9.77 7.82
N ARG A 97 2.40 -10.05 6.75
CA ARG A 97 2.90 -10.65 5.51
C ARG A 97 3.87 -9.75 4.75
N LEU A 98 3.76 -8.43 4.85
CA LEU A 98 4.73 -7.50 4.26
C LEU A 98 6.08 -7.57 5.01
N GLY A 99 6.02 -7.61 6.36
CA GLY A 99 7.21 -7.55 7.20
C GLY A 99 7.90 -6.18 7.18
N VAL A 100 9.08 -6.10 7.80
CA VAL A 100 9.85 -4.84 7.93
C VAL A 100 10.84 -4.60 6.78
N ALA A 101 11.31 -5.67 6.12
CA ALA A 101 12.38 -5.58 5.13
C ALA A 101 12.12 -4.57 4.00
N PRO A 102 10.93 -4.49 3.37
CA PRO A 102 10.67 -3.51 2.32
C PRO A 102 10.72 -2.06 2.82
N VAL A 103 10.28 -1.83 4.06
CA VAL A 103 10.28 -0.49 4.69
C VAL A 103 11.70 -0.05 4.96
N TRP A 104 12.52 -0.95 5.52
CA TRP A 104 13.93 -0.69 5.80
C TRP A 104 14.73 -0.39 4.53
N TYR A 105 14.53 -1.19 3.48
CA TYR A 105 15.18 -0.96 2.19
C TYR A 105 14.79 0.39 1.59
N LEU A 106 13.49 0.72 1.60
CA LEU A 106 13.00 1.99 1.08
C LEU A 106 13.59 3.19 1.83
N PHE A 107 13.69 3.11 3.16
CA PHE A 107 14.28 4.17 3.99
C PHE A 107 15.72 4.47 3.55
N HIS A 108 16.55 3.44 3.36
CA HIS A 108 17.95 3.60 2.93
C HIS A 108 18.14 4.03 1.47
N GLN A 109 17.09 4.02 0.65
CA GLN A 109 17.14 4.50 -0.73
C GLN A 109 16.73 5.97 -0.85
N VAL A 110 15.84 6.44 0.03
CA VAL A 110 15.20 7.76 -0.06
C VAL A 110 15.79 8.77 0.93
N VAL A 111 16.33 8.32 2.08
CA VAL A 111 16.90 9.16 3.15
C VAL A 111 18.42 8.98 3.20
#